data_AF-A0A949GJZ0-F1
#
_entry.id   AF-A0A949GJZ0-F1
#
_cell.length_a   1.000
_cell.length_b   1.000
_cell.length_c   1.000
_cell.angle_alpha   90.00
_cell.angle_beta   90.00
_cell.angle_gamma   90.00
#
_symmetry.space_group_name_H-M   'P 1'
#
loop_
_entity.id
_entity.type
_entity.pdbx_description
1 polymer ?
#
loop_
_entity_poly.entity_id
_entity_poly.type
_entity_poly.pdbx_seq_one_letter_code
_entity_poly.pdbx_strand_id
1 'polypeptide(L)'
;RKDYVDVQGIQVSPRDLLAAALPDPATLGSRMKGKTCAGALVKGLNKEGRPYSCYMYNVVDNEWSMSEYGDQAVVWQTAINPVIAMELIHEGIWKPEGVVGPEWFDAKPFLDLLPSYGTEWKIRDEDPSGIES
;
A
#
# COMPACT_ATOMS: atom_id res chain seq x y z
N ARG A 1 21.56 8.06 18.30
CA ARG A 1 22.94 7.65 18.67
C ARG A 1 23.10 6.22 18.20
N LYS A 2 24.15 5.86 17.45
CA LYS A 2 24.40 4.45 17.09
C LYS A 2 25.23 3.87 18.24
N ASP A 3 24.58 3.18 19.15
CA ASP A 3 25.27 2.47 20.23
C ASP A 3 25.71 1.12 19.65
N TYR A 4 27.01 0.92 19.49
CA TYR A 4 27.60 -0.31 18.95
C TYR A 4 27.90 -1.29 20.08
N VAL A 5 27.83 -2.58 19.78
CA VAL A 5 28.16 -3.68 20.71
C VAL A 5 29.38 -4.42 20.16
N ASP A 6 30.34 -4.72 21.03
CA ASP A 6 31.49 -5.57 20.67
C ASP A 6 31.07 -7.03 20.69
N VAL A 7 31.22 -7.72 19.56
CA VAL A 7 31.01 -9.16 19.43
C VAL A 7 32.30 -9.78 18.91
N GLN A 8 33.09 -10.37 19.82
CA GLN A 8 34.39 -10.99 19.51
C GLN A 8 35.37 -10.05 18.80
N GLY A 9 35.42 -8.78 19.20
CA GLY A 9 36.30 -7.76 18.61
C GLY A 9 35.76 -7.10 17.34
N ILE A 10 34.54 -7.45 16.91
CA ILE A 10 33.85 -6.78 15.80
C ILE A 10 32.78 -5.86 16.38
N GLN A 11 32.83 -4.58 16.00
CA GLN A 11 31.81 -3.60 16.37
C GLN A 11 30.57 -3.80 15.49
N VAL A 12 29.47 -4.26 16.09
CA VAL A 12 28.23 -4.57 15.39
C VAL A 12 27.13 -3.63 15.87
N SER A 13 26.29 -3.13 14.96
CA SER A 13 25.11 -2.37 15.38
C SER A 13 24.02 -3.33 15.86
N PRO A 14 23.29 -3.02 16.96
CA PRO A 14 22.22 -3.89 17.46
C PRO A 14 21.15 -4.22 16.40
N ARG A 15 20.89 -3.30 15.45
CA ARG A 15 19.99 -3.52 14.32
C ARG A 15 20.48 -4.64 13.41
N ASP A 16 21.76 -4.67 13.09
CA ASP A 16 22.32 -5.66 12.16
C ASP A 16 22.36 -7.05 12.82
N LEU A 17 22.62 -7.12 14.12
CA LEU A 17 22.51 -8.35 14.90
C LEU A 17 21.08 -8.91 14.83
N LEU A 18 20.07 -8.05 15.05
CA LEU A 18 18.67 -8.44 14.98
C LEU A 18 18.27 -8.87 13.56
N ALA A 19 18.65 -8.11 12.54
CA ALA A 19 18.36 -8.44 11.15
C ALA A 19 18.96 -9.78 10.73
N ALA A 20 20.18 -10.10 11.18
CA ALA A 20 20.83 -11.39 10.89
C ALA A 20 20.22 -12.57 11.67
N ALA A 21 19.66 -12.32 12.85
CA ALA A 21 19.02 -13.36 13.66
C ALA A 21 17.58 -13.67 13.23
N LEU A 22 16.92 -12.77 12.51
CA LEU A 22 15.56 -12.95 12.03
C LEU A 22 15.53 -13.75 10.72
N PRO A 23 14.51 -14.61 10.52
CA PRO A 23 14.32 -15.27 9.23
C PRO A 23 14.08 -14.25 8.11
N ASP A 24 14.58 -14.56 6.92
CA ASP A 24 14.42 -13.70 5.74
C ASP A 24 12.93 -13.43 5.46
N PRO A 25 12.48 -12.16 5.49
CA PRO A 25 11.12 -11.77 5.17
C PRO A 25 10.61 -12.35 3.85
N ALA A 26 11.45 -12.44 2.82
CA ALA A 26 11.07 -12.96 1.52
C ALA A 26 10.65 -14.45 1.58
N THR A 27 11.27 -15.23 2.46
CA THR A 27 11.01 -16.67 2.59
C THR A 27 9.79 -17.01 3.47
N LEU A 28 9.24 -16.02 4.18
CA LEU A 28 8.11 -16.22 5.08
C LEU A 28 6.75 -16.29 4.36
N GLY A 29 6.68 -15.86 3.10
CA GLY A 29 5.41 -15.69 2.39
C GLY A 29 4.55 -16.94 2.29
N SER A 30 5.16 -18.11 2.09
CA SER A 30 4.47 -19.41 2.04
C SER A 30 3.94 -19.88 3.39
N ARG A 31 4.44 -19.31 4.49
CA ARG A 31 4.02 -19.63 5.87
C ARG A 31 3.03 -18.60 6.41
N MET A 32 2.92 -17.45 5.77
CA MET A 32 2.00 -16.37 6.14
C MET A 32 0.59 -16.68 5.64
N LYS A 33 -0.38 -16.53 6.54
CA LYS A 33 -1.81 -16.66 6.25
C LYS A 33 -2.53 -15.40 6.71
N GLY A 34 -3.59 -15.06 5.99
CA GLY A 34 -4.41 -13.89 6.30
C GLY A 34 -4.43 -12.89 5.16
N LYS A 35 -5.04 -11.75 5.46
CA LYS A 35 -5.29 -10.68 4.49
C LYS A 35 -4.62 -9.40 4.94
N THR A 36 -4.12 -8.65 3.97
CA THR A 36 -3.64 -7.29 4.20
C THR A 36 -4.74 -6.30 3.81
N CYS A 37 -4.84 -5.21 4.55
CA CYS A 37 -5.77 -4.13 4.29
C CYS A 37 -4.97 -2.83 4.22
N ALA A 38 -5.00 -2.17 3.07
CA ALA A 38 -4.41 -0.86 2.87
C ALA A 38 -5.53 0.12 2.54
N GLY A 39 -5.54 1.28 3.17
CA GLY A 39 -6.62 2.25 2.98
C GLY A 39 -6.35 3.60 3.63
N ALA A 40 -7.26 4.53 3.38
CA ALA A 40 -7.24 5.88 3.90
C ALA A 40 -8.59 6.22 4.54
N LEU A 41 -8.53 6.72 5.78
CA LEU A 41 -9.67 7.32 6.46
C LEU A 41 -9.70 8.81 6.11
N VAL A 42 -10.75 9.23 5.41
CA VAL A 42 -10.96 10.60 4.97
C VAL A 42 -12.05 11.22 5.84
N LYS A 43 -11.76 12.38 6.43
CA LYS A 43 -12.70 13.16 7.25
C LYS A 43 -12.62 14.62 6.86
N GLY A 44 -13.77 15.26 6.68
CA GLY A 44 -13.85 16.69 6.41
C GLY A 44 -15.22 17.10 5.90
N LEU A 45 -15.27 18.22 5.20
CA LEU A 45 -16.48 18.70 4.53
C LEU A 45 -16.53 18.15 3.12
N ASN A 46 -17.71 17.67 2.71
CA ASN A 46 -17.95 17.29 1.33
C ASN A 46 -18.05 18.52 0.42
N LYS A 47 -18.25 18.29 -0.89
CA LYS A 47 -18.36 19.36 -1.90
C LYS A 47 -19.53 20.32 -1.65
N GLU A 48 -20.52 19.92 -0.87
CA GLU A 48 -21.66 20.75 -0.47
C GLU A 48 -21.49 21.38 0.92
N GLY A 49 -20.31 21.29 1.54
CA GLY A 49 -20.03 21.85 2.86
C GLY A 49 -20.60 21.05 4.04
N ARG A 50 -21.06 19.82 3.83
CA ARG A 50 -21.61 18.97 4.90
C ARG A 50 -20.53 18.05 5.48
N PRO A 51 -20.53 17.79 6.80
CA PRO A 51 -19.69 16.77 7.43
C PRO A 51 -19.74 15.43 6.70
N TYR A 52 -18.57 14.88 6.36
CA TYR A 52 -18.43 13.61 5.68
C TYR A 52 -17.18 12.86 6.16
N SER A 53 -17.32 11.54 6.27
CA SER A 53 -16.30 10.63 6.78
C SER A 53 -16.42 9.30 6.05
N CYS A 54 -15.33 8.80 5.49
CA CYS A 54 -15.32 7.49 4.84
C CYS A 54 -13.96 6.80 4.94
N TYR A 55 -13.96 5.48 4.86
CA TYR A 55 -12.76 4.66 4.73
C TYR A 55 -12.72 4.02 3.34
N MET A 56 -11.74 4.43 2.55
CA MET A 56 -11.45 3.81 1.24
C MET A 56 -10.33 2.80 1.42
N TYR A 57 -10.53 1.56 0.95
CA TYR A 57 -9.59 0.48 1.22
C TYR A 57 -9.55 -0.60 0.15
N ASN A 58 -8.44 -1.32 0.12
CA ASN A 58 -8.16 -2.48 -0.70
C ASN A 58 -7.73 -3.63 0.22
N VAL A 59 -8.26 -4.84 -0.02
CA VAL A 59 -7.95 -6.05 0.75
C VAL A 59 -7.37 -7.09 -0.18
N VAL A 60 -6.21 -7.65 0.19
CA VAL A 60 -5.54 -8.70 -0.57
C VAL A 60 -5.30 -9.91 0.32
N ASP A 61 -5.63 -11.08 -0.21
CA ASP A 61 -5.37 -12.36 0.46
C ASP A 61 -3.97 -12.86 0.10
N ASN A 62 -3.18 -13.23 1.11
CA ASN A 62 -1.82 -13.69 0.90
C ASN A 62 -1.76 -15.07 0.21
N GLU A 63 -2.72 -15.96 0.47
CA GLU A 63 -2.75 -17.27 -0.21
C GLU A 63 -3.06 -17.07 -1.71
N TRP A 64 -3.96 -16.14 -2.04
CA TRP A 64 -4.24 -15.75 -3.42
C TRP A 64 -3.01 -15.12 -4.10
N SER A 65 -2.39 -14.12 -3.48
CA SER A 65 -1.27 -13.39 -4.11
C SER A 65 -0.05 -14.30 -4.30
N MET A 66 0.22 -15.19 -3.33
CA MET A 66 1.27 -16.21 -3.46
C MET A 66 0.94 -17.23 -4.55
N SER A 67 -0.33 -17.59 -4.76
CA SER A 67 -0.75 -18.55 -5.79
C SER A 67 -0.64 -17.97 -7.20
N GLU A 68 -1.15 -16.75 -7.41
CA GLU A 68 -1.22 -16.12 -8.73
C GLU A 68 0.10 -15.46 -9.15
N TYR A 69 0.82 -14.85 -8.20
CA TYR A 69 1.99 -14.02 -8.48
C TYR A 69 3.27 -14.52 -7.82
N GLY A 70 3.20 -15.46 -6.87
CA GLY A 70 4.37 -15.94 -6.13
C GLY A 70 4.87 -14.97 -5.05
N ASP A 71 4.13 -13.89 -4.81
CA ASP A 71 4.53 -12.79 -3.93
C ASP A 71 3.55 -12.58 -2.77
N GLN A 72 4.10 -12.10 -1.66
CA GLN A 72 3.33 -11.78 -0.46
C GLN A 72 2.38 -10.61 -0.71
N ALA A 73 1.24 -10.62 -0.02
CA ALA A 73 0.19 -9.61 -0.23
C ALA A 73 0.69 -8.15 -0.07
N VAL A 74 1.60 -7.89 0.87
CA VAL A 74 2.19 -6.54 1.07
C VAL A 74 3.06 -6.12 -0.13
N VAL A 75 3.89 -7.06 -0.63
CA VAL A 75 4.77 -6.82 -1.78
C VAL A 75 3.91 -6.57 -3.02
N TRP A 76 2.93 -7.44 -3.24
CA TRP A 76 1.97 -7.33 -4.33
C TRP A 76 1.22 -5.99 -4.31
N GLN A 77 0.64 -5.60 -3.16
CA GLN A 77 -0.07 -4.33 -2.99
C GLN A 77 0.81 -3.11 -3.22
N THR A 78 2.11 -3.22 -2.97
CA THR A 78 3.07 -2.14 -3.25
C THR A 78 3.38 -2.06 -4.75
N ALA A 79 3.57 -3.22 -5.38
CA ALA A 79 3.99 -3.34 -6.78
C ALA A 79 2.88 -2.99 -7.78
N ILE A 80 1.61 -3.26 -7.45
CA ILE A 80 0.51 -3.02 -8.39
C ILE A 80 0.30 -1.53 -8.71
N ASN A 81 0.54 -0.63 -7.75
CA ASN A 81 0.32 0.81 -7.95
C ASN A 81 1.21 1.41 -9.06
N PRO A 82 2.55 1.22 -9.07
CA PRO A 82 3.37 1.71 -10.17
C PRO A 82 3.09 0.99 -11.49
N VAL A 83 2.67 -0.29 -11.48
CA VAL A 83 2.27 -1.01 -12.71
C VAL A 83 1.08 -0.33 -13.37
N ILE A 84 0.00 -0.09 -12.64
CA ILE A 84 -1.18 0.62 -13.16
C ILE A 84 -0.82 2.03 -13.59
N ALA A 85 -0.02 2.77 -12.80
CA ALA A 85 0.41 4.12 -13.18
C ALA A 85 1.20 4.11 -14.51
N MET A 86 2.10 3.14 -14.72
CA MET A 86 2.84 3.01 -15.98
C MET A 86 1.92 2.65 -17.16
N GLU A 87 0.92 1.79 -16.94
CA GLU A 87 -0.08 1.45 -17.97
C GLU A 87 -0.89 2.68 -18.38
N LEU A 88 -1.40 3.46 -17.42
CA LEU A 88 -2.14 4.70 -17.71
C LEU A 88 -1.30 5.74 -18.44
N ILE A 89 0.01 5.81 -18.15
CA ILE A 89 0.95 6.67 -18.88
C ILE A 89 1.16 6.14 -20.30
N HIS A 90 1.34 4.83 -20.46
CA HIS A 90 1.54 4.19 -21.75
C HIS A 90 0.32 4.38 -22.69
N GLU A 91 -0.88 4.25 -22.15
CA GLU A 91 -2.14 4.49 -22.88
C GLU A 91 -2.41 5.98 -23.17
N GLY A 92 -1.58 6.87 -22.63
CA GLY A 92 -1.74 8.32 -22.80
C GLY A 92 -2.93 8.90 -22.04
N ILE A 93 -3.46 8.19 -21.05
CA ILE A 93 -4.52 8.67 -20.15
C ILE A 93 -3.91 9.62 -19.13
N TRP A 94 -2.84 9.19 -18.46
CA TRP A 94 -2.03 10.05 -17.59
C TRP A 94 -0.85 10.64 -18.38
N LYS A 95 -0.71 11.96 -18.36
CA LYS A 95 0.33 12.68 -19.11
C LYS A 95 1.16 13.53 -18.15
N PRO A 96 2.09 12.93 -17.38
CA PRO A 96 2.95 13.66 -16.47
C PRO A 96 3.83 14.68 -17.21
N GLU A 97 3.89 15.90 -16.68
CA GLU A 97 4.88 16.91 -17.06
C GLU A 97 5.78 17.21 -15.86
N GLY A 98 7.07 16.84 -15.96
CA GLY A 98 8.02 17.00 -14.86
C GLY A 98 7.84 15.95 -13.74
N VAL A 99 8.04 16.38 -12.49
CA VAL A 99 7.91 15.51 -11.30
C VAL A 99 6.55 15.74 -10.67
N VAL A 100 5.65 14.78 -10.81
CA VAL A 100 4.29 14.84 -10.29
C VAL A 100 3.93 13.55 -9.54
N GLY A 101 3.15 13.68 -8.49
CA GLY A 101 2.57 12.55 -7.77
C GLY A 101 1.29 12.04 -8.44
N PRO A 102 0.85 10.80 -8.15
CA PRO A 102 -0.38 10.22 -8.72
C PRO A 102 -1.65 11.03 -8.40
N GLU A 103 -1.65 11.78 -7.30
CA GLU A 103 -2.75 12.65 -6.86
C GLU A 103 -3.03 13.82 -7.82
N TRP A 104 -2.13 14.10 -8.76
CA TRP A 104 -2.33 15.13 -9.78
C TRP A 104 -3.21 14.69 -10.95
N PHE A 105 -3.52 13.40 -11.06
CA PHE A 105 -4.30 12.84 -12.15
C PHE A 105 -5.71 12.45 -11.73
N ASP A 106 -6.58 12.21 -12.71
CA ASP A 106 -7.88 11.60 -12.44
C ASP A 106 -7.67 10.20 -11.85
N ALA A 107 -8.26 9.97 -10.68
CA ALA A 107 -8.18 8.70 -9.96
C ALA A 107 -9.06 7.61 -10.60
N LYS A 108 -10.12 7.98 -11.35
CA LYS A 108 -11.09 7.00 -11.84
C LYS A 108 -10.46 5.94 -12.76
N PRO A 109 -9.63 6.29 -13.77
CA PRO A 109 -8.97 5.29 -14.62
C PRO A 109 -8.10 4.29 -13.83
N PHE A 110 -7.39 4.76 -12.80
CA PHE A 110 -6.59 3.90 -11.94
C PHE A 110 -7.45 2.91 -11.17
N LEU A 111 -8.54 3.39 -10.59
CA LEU A 111 -9.48 2.58 -9.82
C LEU A 111 -10.26 1.58 -10.67
N ASP A 112 -10.55 1.94 -11.92
CA ASP A 112 -11.23 1.07 -12.89
C ASP A 112 -10.32 -0.07 -13.39
N LEU A 113 -8.99 0.11 -13.36
CA LEU A 113 -8.02 -0.92 -13.75
C LEU A 113 -7.74 -1.94 -12.65
N LEU A 114 -7.87 -1.60 -11.35
CA LEU A 114 -7.58 -2.55 -10.25
C LEU A 114 -8.24 -3.95 -10.42
N PRO A 115 -9.52 -4.05 -10.83
CA PRO A 115 -10.17 -5.35 -11.05
C PRO A 115 -9.51 -6.21 -12.14
N SER A 116 -8.89 -5.63 -13.17
CA SER A 116 -8.23 -6.40 -14.24
C SER A 116 -6.99 -7.16 -13.71
N TYR A 117 -6.42 -6.69 -12.60
CA TYR A 117 -5.31 -7.33 -11.88
C TYR A 117 -5.77 -8.25 -10.74
N GLY A 118 -7.08 -8.48 -10.61
CA GLY A 118 -7.66 -9.42 -9.66
C GLY A 118 -7.90 -8.86 -8.26
N THR A 119 -7.94 -7.53 -8.11
CA THR A 119 -8.26 -6.90 -6.81
C THR A 119 -9.34 -5.84 -6.93
N GLU A 120 -10.05 -5.60 -5.84
CA GLU A 120 -11.10 -4.58 -5.77
C GLU A 120 -10.77 -3.52 -4.72
N TRP A 121 -11.27 -2.31 -4.92
CA TRP A 121 -11.30 -1.27 -3.90
C TRP A 121 -12.73 -1.05 -3.42
N LYS A 122 -12.88 -0.60 -2.18
CA LYS A 122 -14.18 -0.38 -1.54
C LYS A 122 -14.15 0.94 -0.79
N ILE A 123 -15.32 1.57 -0.70
CA ILE A 123 -15.56 2.70 0.22
C ILE A 123 -16.59 2.23 1.23
N ARG A 124 -16.32 2.53 2.50
CA ARG A 124 -17.27 2.36 3.61
C ARG A 124 -17.51 3.74 4.24
N ASP A 125 -18.77 4.12 4.38
CA ASP A 125 -19.13 5.32 5.12
C ASP A 125 -18.77 5.15 6.62
N GLU A 126 -18.24 6.21 7.21
CA GLU A 126 -17.81 6.27 8.60
C GLU A 126 -18.58 7.37 9.33
N ASP A 127 -18.56 7.34 10.66
CA ASP A 127 -19.22 8.37 11.46
C ASP A 127 -18.58 9.75 11.21
N PRO A 128 -19.36 10.77 10.78
CA PRO A 128 -18.89 12.14 10.58
C PRO A 128 -18.98 13.01 11.85
N SER A 129 -19.35 12.44 13.00
CA SER A 129 -19.44 13.18 14.26
C SER A 129 -18.13 13.91 14.60
N GLY A 130 -18.26 15.13 15.13
CA GLY A 130 -17.13 15.99 15.50
C GLY A 130 -16.46 16.75 14.35
N ILE A 131 -16.99 16.69 13.12
CA ILE A 131 -16.56 17.54 12.01
C ILE A 131 -17.41 18.81 11.99
N GLU A 132 -16.77 19.97 12.18
CA GLU A 132 -17.41 21.29 12.12
C GLU A 132 -17.32 21.89 10.71
N SER A 133 -18.32 22.70 10.34
CA SER A 133 -18.45 23.38 9.05
C SER A 133 -17.76 24.73 9.00
#